data_AF-A0A3B8M5L0-F1
#
_entry.id   AF-A0A3B8M5L0-F1
#
_cell.length_a   1.000
_cell.length_b   1.000
_cell.length_c   1.000
_cell.angle_alpha   90.00
_cell.angle_beta   90.00
_cell.angle_gamma   90.00
#
_symmetry.space_group_name_H-M   'P 1'
#
loop_
_entity.id
_entity.type
_entity.pdbx_description
1 polymer ?
#
loop_
_entity_poly.entity_id
_entity_poly.type
_entity_poly.pdbx_seq_one_letter_code
_entity_poly.pdbx_strand_id
1 'polypeptide(L)' 'MTDSIEEGHEETHRGGFGEFAGEATGLIDRSFREQIVLVGVQFPGSSGDQIDANLDELAQLVDTAGADPVSRVVQKREAP' A
#
# COMPACT_ATOMS: atom_id res chain seq x y z
N MET A 1 28.92 25.71 27.93
CA MET A 1 28.96 24.85 26.74
C MET A 1 27.51 24.56 26.40
N THR A 2 27.02 25.26 25.40
CA THR A 2 25.71 25.05 24.77
C THR A 2 25.76 23.73 24.02
N ASP A 3 24.88 22.80 24.36
CA ASP A 3 24.55 21.70 23.46
C ASP A 3 23.07 21.84 23.15
N SER A 4 22.83 22.46 21.99
CA SER A 4 21.51 22.60 21.39
C SER A 4 21.07 21.21 20.96
N ILE A 5 20.04 20.66 21.60
CA ILE A 5 19.39 19.46 21.10
C ILE A 5 18.64 19.88 19.83
N GLU A 6 19.19 19.52 18.67
CA GLU A 6 18.45 19.55 17.41
C GLU A 6 17.32 18.52 17.52
N GLU A 7 16.10 19.02 17.77
CA GLU A 7 14.87 18.25 17.62
C GLU A 7 14.79 17.78 16.16
N GLY A 8 14.96 16.48 15.97
CA GLY A 8 14.80 15.82 14.69
C GLY A 8 13.44 16.17 14.12
N HIS A 9 13.47 16.76 12.92
CA HIS A 9 12.32 17.06 12.11
C HIS A 9 11.43 15.81 12.04
N GLU A 10 10.29 15.82 12.73
CA GLU A 10 9.22 14.87 12.46
C GLU A 10 8.71 15.20 11.06
N GLU A 11 9.36 14.63 10.04
CA GLU A 11 8.73 14.44 8.75
C GLU A 11 7.55 13.49 9.02
N THR A 12 6.44 14.08 9.42
CA THR A 12 5.12 13.47 9.41
C THR A 12 4.90 13.13 7.95
N HIS A 13 5.29 11.90 7.60
CA HIS A 13 4.95 11.23 6.38
C HIS A 13 3.44 11.04 6.40
N ARG A 14 2.71 12.14 6.21
CA ARG A 14 1.29 12.18 5.94
C ARG A 14 1.16 11.57 4.54
N GLY A 15 1.16 10.25 4.51
CA GLY A 15 1.12 9.44 3.30
C GLY A 15 -0.01 9.93 2.41
N GLY A 16 0.20 9.85 1.09
CA GLY A 16 -0.66 10.42 0.05
C GLY A 16 -2.08 9.83 -0.07
N PHE A 17 -2.66 9.32 1.01
CA PHE A 17 -3.90 8.53 1.03
C PHE A 17 -5.01 9.09 1.92
N GLY A 18 -4.83 10.28 2.52
CA GLY A 18 -5.91 11.02 3.17
C GLY A 18 -6.44 10.37 4.45
N GLU A 19 -7.72 10.58 4.76
CA GLU A 19 -8.37 10.17 6.02
C GLU A 19 -8.62 8.66 6.16
N PHE A 20 -8.51 7.89 5.06
CA PHE A 20 -8.88 6.47 5.03
C PHE A 20 -7.73 5.52 5.36
N ALA A 21 -6.50 6.03 5.51
CA ALA A 21 -5.30 5.20 5.74
C ALA A 21 -5.01 4.88 7.22
N GLY A 22 -5.96 5.17 8.12
CA GLY A 22 -5.84 4.87 9.54
C GLY A 22 -4.87 5.80 10.29
N GLU A 23 -5.09 5.95 11.59
CA GLU A 23 -4.22 6.70 12.51
C GLU A 23 -2.88 5.99 12.78
N ALA A 24 -2.70 4.77 12.25
CA ALA A 24 -1.53 3.94 12.43
C ALA A 24 -0.36 4.38 11.55
N THR A 25 0.86 4.13 12.02
CA THR A 25 2.15 4.45 11.37
C THR A 25 2.35 3.82 9.97
N GLY A 26 1.37 3.09 9.41
CA GLY A 26 1.47 2.44 8.10
C GLY A 26 0.11 2.08 7.48
N LEU A 27 0.15 1.60 6.23
CA LEU A 27 -1.04 1.30 5.39
C LEU A 27 -1.90 0.13 5.89
N ILE A 28 -1.36 -0.74 6.76
CA ILE A 28 -2.04 -1.93 7.29
C ILE A 28 -1.83 -1.96 8.81
N ASP A 29 -2.91 -1.95 9.57
CA ASP A 29 -2.85 -2.15 11.02
C ASP A 29 -2.63 -3.63 11.33
N ARG A 30 -1.72 -3.93 12.28
CA ARG A 30 -1.39 -5.31 12.68
C ARG A 30 -2.14 -5.79 13.92
N SER A 31 -2.87 -4.90 14.59
CA SER A 31 -3.67 -5.21 15.78
C SER A 31 -4.96 -5.96 15.44
N PHE A 32 -5.39 -5.88 14.17
CA PHE A 32 -6.48 -6.67 13.58
C PHE A 32 -6.14 -7.02 12.13
N ARG A 33 -6.70 -8.12 11.62
CA ARG A 33 -6.55 -8.49 10.21
C ARG A 33 -7.56 -7.74 9.34
N GLU A 34 -7.10 -6.81 8.53
CA GLU A 34 -7.94 -6.03 7.61
C GLU A 34 -8.32 -6.82 6.37
N GLN A 35 -9.49 -6.54 5.79
CA GLN A 35 -9.90 -7.09 4.49
C GLN A 35 -9.48 -6.13 3.37
N ILE A 36 -8.66 -6.60 2.44
CA ILE A 36 -8.06 -5.79 1.38
C ILE A 36 -8.57 -6.24 0.00
N VAL A 37 -8.93 -5.26 -0.85
CA VAL A 37 -9.20 -5.50 -2.28
C VAL A 37 -7.97 -5.11 -3.08
N LEU A 38 -7.39 -6.05 -3.82
CA LEU A 38 -6.23 -5.81 -4.66
C LEU A 38 -6.67 -5.29 -6.04
N VAL A 39 -6.03 -4.21 -6.50
CA VAL A 39 -6.36 -3.60 -7.80
C VAL A 39 -5.10 -3.48 -8.64
N GLY A 40 -5.06 -4.18 -9.77
CA GLY A 40 -4.06 -4.00 -10.82
C GLY A 40 -4.56 -3.04 -11.87
N VAL A 41 -3.68 -2.17 -12.38
CA VAL A 41 -3.98 -1.30 -13.53
C VAL A 41 -3.14 -1.77 -14.71
N GLN A 42 -3.81 -2.11 -15.81
CA GLN A 42 -3.18 -2.55 -17.05
C GLN A 42 -3.27 -1.44 -18.09
N PHE A 43 -2.11 -0.93 -18.50
CA PHE A 43 -1.97 0.04 -19.59
C PHE A 43 -1.70 -0.66 -20.94
N PRO A 44 -1.90 0.02 -22.08
CA PRO A 44 -1.56 -0.54 -23.40
C PRO A 44 -0.11 -1.03 -23.44
N GLY A 45 0.10 -2.22 -24.01
CA GLY A 45 1.42 -2.88 -24.07
C GLY A 45 1.83 -3.65 -22.81
N SER A 46 1.06 -3.57 -21.71
CA SER A 46 1.29 -4.41 -20.53
C SER A 46 0.75 -5.83 -20.73
N SER A 47 1.53 -6.83 -20.33
CA SER A 47 1.10 -8.24 -20.34
C SER A 47 0.11 -8.53 -19.21
N GLY A 48 -0.96 -9.26 -19.52
CA GLY A 48 -1.90 -9.76 -18.51
C GLY A 48 -1.20 -10.65 -17.49
N ASP A 49 -0.36 -11.59 -17.95
CA ASP A 49 0.37 -12.53 -17.09
C ASP A 49 1.31 -11.81 -16.11
N GLN A 50 1.89 -10.68 -16.54
CA GLN A 50 2.76 -9.88 -15.67
C GLN A 50 1.95 -9.17 -14.57
N ILE A 51 0.78 -8.62 -14.92
CA ILE A 51 -0.17 -8.09 -13.93
C ILE A 51 -0.61 -9.22 -13.00
N ASP A 52 -0.75 -10.44 -13.53
CA ASP A 52 -1.12 -11.60 -12.76
C ASP A 52 -0.13 -11.96 -11.67
N ALA A 53 1.14 -12.14 -12.07
CA ALA A 53 2.24 -12.39 -11.16
C ALA A 53 2.44 -11.26 -10.13
N ASN A 54 2.36 -9.99 -10.53
CA ASN A 54 2.57 -8.86 -9.62
C ASN A 54 1.53 -8.81 -8.50
N LEU A 55 0.27 -9.10 -8.83
CA LEU A 55 -0.81 -9.10 -7.84
C LEU A 55 -0.77 -10.36 -6.96
N ASP A 56 -0.20 -11.47 -7.44
CA ASP A 56 0.07 -12.65 -6.61
C ASP A 56 1.17 -12.35 -5.57
N GLU A 57 2.23 -11.65 -5.98
CA GLU A 57 3.25 -11.13 -5.07
C GLU A 57 2.64 -10.14 -4.06
N LEU A 58 1.82 -9.19 -4.53
CA LEU A 58 1.15 -8.23 -3.66
C LEU A 58 0.26 -8.91 -2.61
N ALA A 59 -0.43 -10.00 -2.97
CA ALA A 59 -1.22 -10.78 -2.03
C ALA A 59 -0.35 -11.38 -0.90
N GLN A 60 0.84 -11.89 -1.23
CA GLN A 60 1.78 -12.41 -0.23
C GLN A 60 2.32 -11.31 0.69
N LEU A 61 2.58 -10.12 0.14
CA LEU A 61 3.00 -8.96 0.92
C LEU A 61 1.90 -8.51 1.89
N VAL A 62 0.65 -8.48 1.44
CA VAL A 62 -0.52 -8.13 2.28
C VAL A 62 -0.71 -9.15 3.42
N ASP A 63 -0.60 -10.45 3.13
CA ASP A 63 -0.68 -11.49 4.16
C ASP A 63 0.44 -11.36 5.20
N THR A 64 1.67 -11.11 4.74
CA THR A 64 2.84 -10.88 5.60
C THR A 64 2.68 -9.63 6.47
N ALA A 65 2.04 -8.60 5.92
CA ALA A 65 1.72 -7.37 6.64
C ALA A 65 0.61 -7.55 7.68
N GLY A 66 -0.11 -8.69 7.66
CA GLY A 66 -1.13 -9.02 8.64
C GLY A 66 -2.56 -8.74 8.18
N ALA A 67 -2.81 -8.63 6.88
CA ALA A 67 -4.15 -8.42 6.32
C ALA A 67 -4.55 -9.55 5.35
N ASP A 68 -5.85 -9.62 5.05
CA ASP A 68 -6.45 -10.67 4.26
C ASP A 68 -6.92 -10.12 2.89
N PRO A 69 -6.32 -10.55 1.77
CA PRO A 69 -6.82 -10.23 0.45
C PRO A 69 -8.17 -10.94 0.22
N VAL A 70 -9.23 -10.17 0.00
CA VAL A 70 -10.60 -10.72 -0.16
C VAL A 70 -11.11 -10.66 -1.59
N SER A 71 -10.48 -9.84 -2.43
CA SER A 71 -10.86 -9.70 -3.84
C SER A 71 -9.71 -9.15 -4.66
N ARG A 72 -9.80 -9.36 -5.97
CA ARG A 72 -8.81 -8.95 -6.96
C ARG A 72 -9.51 -8.42 -8.20
N VAL A 73 -9.11 -7.23 -8.65
CA VAL A 73 -9.67 -6.55 -9.81
C VAL A 73 -8.54 -6.06 -10.71
N VAL A 74 -8.67 -6.25 -12.02
CA VAL A 74 -7.77 -5.66 -13.01
C VAL A 74 -8.53 -4.62 -13.82
N GLN A 75 -8.06 -3.37 -13.77
CA GLN A 75 -8.60 -2.26 -14.55
C GLN A 75 -7.74 -2.02 -15.78
N LYS A 76 -8.33 -2.17 -16.98
CA LYS A 76 -7.68 -1.77 -18.23
C LYS A 76 -7.90 -0.28 -18.46
N ARG A 77 -6.84 0.51 -18.55
CA ARG A 77 -6.90 1.97 -18.69
C ARG A 77 -5.95 2.45 -19.77
N GLU A 78 -6.34 3.49 -20.51
CA GLU A 78 -5.49 4.14 -21.51
C GLU A 78 -4.54 5.17 -20.89
N ALA A 79 -4.92 5.76 -19.75
CA ALA A 79 -4.17 6.79 -19.03
C ALA A 79 -4.43 6.74 -17.51
N PRO A 80 -3.51 7.27 -16.67
CA PRO A 80 -3.63 7.29 -15.20
C PRO A 80 -4.86 8.04 -14.68
#